data_AF-A0A1H7I7J1-F1
#
_entry.id   AF-A0A1H7I7J1-F1
#
_cell.length_a   1.000
_cell.length_b   1.000
_cell.length_c   1.000
_cell.angle_alpha   90.00
_cell.angle_beta   90.00
_cell.angle_gamma   90.00
#
_symmetry.space_group_name_H-M   'P 1'
#
loop_
_entity.id
_entity.type
_entity.pdbx_description
1 polymer ?
#
loop_
_entity_poly.entity_id
_entity_poly.type
_entity_poly.pdbx_seq_one_letter_code
_entity_poly.pdbx_strand_id
1 'polypeptide(L)'
;MTFGIYGSVFFTCEKRDLTAVAEIISERLTSKNDSFGGFENYIRDEVPTVYTDDLLGLRIIVMQNPDETDQFAVEVLDRIHQYAGYEEPTENQDISLRIRMLLNDCESFRFMDDDD
;
A
#
# COMPACT_ATOMS: atom_id res chain seq x y z
N MET A 1 25.91 4.24 -1.69
CA MET A 1 24.96 3.11 -1.58
C MET A 1 23.64 3.71 -1.18
N THR A 2 22.71 3.75 -2.12
CA THR A 2 21.33 4.20 -1.93
C THR A 2 20.46 2.96 -1.83
N PHE A 3 19.53 2.96 -0.87
CA PHE A 3 18.60 1.87 -0.64
C PHE A 3 17.19 2.38 -0.94
N GLY A 4 16.48 1.69 -1.81
CA GLY A 4 15.06 1.89 -2.03
C GLY A 4 14.26 0.96 -1.14
N ILE A 5 13.11 1.41 -0.66
CA ILE A 5 12.13 0.56 0.02
C ILE A 5 10.96 0.32 -0.93
N TYR A 6 10.61 -0.95 -1.09
CA TYR A 6 9.45 -1.40 -1.85
C TYR A 6 8.71 -2.48 -1.07
N GLY A 7 7.39 -2.55 -1.21
CA GLY A 7 6.64 -3.75 -0.87
C GLY A 7 5.29 -3.76 -1.54
N SER A 8 4.78 -4.95 -1.84
CA SER A 8 3.45 -5.15 -2.38
C SER A 8 2.76 -6.33 -1.69
N VAL A 9 1.48 -6.19 -1.40
CA VAL A 9 0.67 -7.24 -0.78
C VAL A 9 -0.71 -7.26 -1.43
N PHE A 10 -1.11 -8.43 -1.91
CA PHE A 10 -2.43 -8.69 -2.47
C PHE A 10 -3.31 -9.42 -1.45
N PHE A 11 -4.57 -9.01 -1.36
CA PHE A 11 -5.51 -9.59 -0.42
C PHE A 11 -6.95 -9.38 -0.88
N THR A 12 -7.84 -10.21 -0.37
CA THR A 12 -9.28 -10.01 -0.49
C THR A 12 -9.87 -9.48 0.81
N CYS A 13 -10.92 -8.67 0.70
CA CYS A 13 -11.68 -8.17 1.83
C CYS A 13 -13.18 -8.12 1.52
N GLU A 14 -14.01 -8.60 2.45
CA GLU A 14 -15.47 -8.50 2.32
C GLU A 14 -15.96 -7.05 2.25
N LYS A 15 -15.18 -6.13 2.81
CA LYS A 15 -15.42 -4.69 2.74
C LYS A 15 -15.02 -4.20 1.35
N ARG A 16 -15.97 -4.22 0.41
CA ARG A 16 -15.80 -3.79 -1.00
C ARG A 16 -15.71 -2.27 -1.20
N ASP A 17 -15.24 -1.56 -0.18
CA ASP A 17 -15.13 -0.10 -0.17
C ASP A 17 -13.66 0.28 0.02
N LEU A 18 -13.06 0.83 -1.05
CA LEU A 18 -11.65 1.22 -1.08
C LEU A 18 -11.29 2.21 0.04
N THR A 19 -12.14 3.21 0.30
CA THR A 19 -11.86 4.22 1.33
C THR A 19 -11.83 3.56 2.70
N ALA A 20 -12.80 2.70 2.95
CA ALA A 20 -12.94 2.07 4.25
C ALA A 20 -11.89 0.97 4.50
N VAL A 21 -11.36 0.34 3.44
CA VAL A 21 -10.20 -0.55 3.52
C VAL A 21 -8.92 0.25 3.75
N ALA A 22 -8.75 1.39 3.06
CA ALA A 22 -7.60 2.27 3.24
C ALA A 22 -7.51 2.83 4.68
N GLU A 23 -8.64 3.18 5.29
CA GLU A 23 -8.71 3.58 6.71
C GLU A 23 -8.20 2.47 7.66
N ILE A 24 -8.60 1.22 7.43
CA ILE A 24 -8.13 0.07 8.24
C ILE A 24 -6.61 -0.10 8.10
N ILE A 25 -6.09 -0.07 6.88
CA ILE A 25 -4.66 -0.19 6.60
C ILE A 25 -3.88 0.92 7.29
N SER A 26 -4.39 2.15 7.19
CA SER A 26 -3.82 3.32 7.84
C SER A 26 -3.71 3.13 9.36
N GLU A 27 -4.79 2.77 10.03
CA GLU A 27 -4.77 2.59 11.49
C GLU A 27 -3.72 1.57 11.94
N ARG A 28 -3.50 0.53 11.13
CA ARG A 28 -2.53 -0.55 11.41
C ARG A 28 -1.09 -0.12 11.16
N LEU A 29 -0.82 0.66 10.13
CA LEU A 29 0.54 1.05 9.77
C LEU A 29 1.08 2.25 10.58
N THR A 30 0.23 3.13 11.12
CA THR A 30 0.68 4.34 11.86
C THR A 30 0.36 4.36 13.36
N SER A 31 -0.16 3.29 13.94
CA SER A 31 -0.50 3.26 15.38
C SER A 31 -1.49 4.37 15.78
N LYS A 32 -2.74 4.25 15.28
CA LYS A 32 -3.99 4.87 15.80
C LYS A 32 -4.11 6.40 16.05
N ASN A 33 -3.08 7.23 15.95
CA ASN A 33 -3.22 8.69 16.18
C ASN A 33 -2.61 9.59 15.10
N ASP A 34 -1.78 9.06 14.20
CA ASP A 34 -1.38 9.80 13.01
C ASP A 34 -2.40 9.53 11.91
N SER A 35 -3.38 10.43 11.80
CA SER A 35 -4.34 10.43 10.71
C SER A 35 -3.58 10.59 9.40
N PHE A 36 -3.71 9.60 8.51
CA PHE A 36 -3.29 9.72 7.13
C PHE A 36 -4.10 10.82 6.45
N GLY A 37 -3.58 12.05 6.46
CA GLY A 37 -4.27 13.23 5.92
C GLY A 37 -4.33 13.30 4.39
N GLY A 38 -3.69 12.35 3.70
CA GLY A 38 -3.47 12.37 2.25
C GLY A 38 -4.25 11.31 1.48
N PHE A 39 -5.36 10.79 2.01
CA PHE A 39 -6.25 9.88 1.28
C PHE A 39 -6.93 10.57 0.10
N GLU A 40 -6.16 10.77 -0.96
CA GLU A 40 -6.63 11.34 -2.20
C GLU A 40 -7.08 10.21 -3.13
N ASN A 41 -8.33 10.30 -3.57
CA ASN A 41 -8.88 9.41 -4.58
C ASN A 41 -8.31 9.79 -5.95
N TYR A 42 -7.68 8.84 -6.62
CA TYR A 42 -7.28 8.99 -8.02
C TYR A 42 -7.37 7.65 -8.76
N ILE A 43 -7.16 7.68 -10.08
CA ILE A 43 -7.10 6.50 -10.93
C ILE A 43 -5.66 6.35 -11.41
N ARG A 44 -5.04 5.21 -11.11
CA ARG A 44 -3.72 4.81 -11.61
C ARG A 44 -3.93 3.64 -12.55
N ASP A 45 -3.48 3.76 -13.80
CA ASP A 45 -3.58 2.66 -14.78
C ASP A 45 -5.01 2.06 -14.88
N GLU A 46 -6.03 2.93 -14.85
CA GLU A 46 -7.47 2.58 -14.85
C GLU A 46 -7.98 1.87 -13.58
N VAL A 47 -7.15 1.79 -12.53
CA VAL A 47 -7.47 1.16 -11.24
C VAL A 47 -7.84 2.21 -10.18
N PRO A 48 -9.01 2.08 -9.51
CA PRO A 48 -9.37 2.89 -8.36
C PRO A 48 -8.30 2.82 -7.26
N THR A 49 -7.79 3.99 -6.86
CA THR A 49 -6.65 4.09 -5.95
C THR A 49 -6.85 5.17 -4.89
N VAL A 50 -6.44 4.85 -3.66
CA VAL A 50 -6.23 5.79 -2.57
C VAL A 50 -4.76 5.71 -2.20
N TYR A 51 -4.11 6.84 -1.95
CA TYR A 51 -2.74 6.84 -1.48
C TYR A 51 -2.59 7.68 -0.23
N THR A 52 -1.38 7.71 0.28
CA THR A 52 -1.04 8.52 1.43
C THR A 52 0.01 9.54 1.02
N ASP A 53 -0.10 10.74 1.58
CA ASP A 53 1.01 11.67 1.55
C ASP A 53 2.22 11.07 2.30
N ASP A 54 3.37 11.62 1.96
CA ASP A 54 4.72 11.20 2.38
C ASP A 54 4.80 10.85 3.87
N LEU A 55 4.80 9.54 4.17
CA LEU A 55 4.97 9.02 5.52
C LEU A 55 6.42 8.56 5.67
N LEU A 56 7.24 9.37 6.34
CA LEU A 56 8.66 9.08 6.59
C LEU A 56 9.49 8.80 5.31
N GLY A 57 9.16 9.44 4.18
CA GLY A 57 9.81 9.18 2.88
C GLY A 57 9.09 8.12 2.04
N LEU A 58 8.05 7.48 2.57
CA LEU A 58 7.31 6.41 1.91
C LEU A 58 5.93 6.87 1.47
N ARG A 59 5.51 6.42 0.29
CA ARG A 59 4.14 6.52 -0.19
C ARG A 59 3.49 5.15 -0.05
N ILE A 60 2.33 5.11 0.61
CA ILE A 60 1.50 3.92 0.69
C ILE A 60 0.35 4.10 -0.29
N ILE A 61 0.08 3.08 -1.10
CA ILE A 61 -0.94 3.09 -2.15
C ILE A 61 -1.83 1.89 -1.92
N VAL A 62 -3.14 2.11 -1.86
CA VAL A 62 -4.17 1.07 -1.78
C VAL A 62 -4.95 1.10 -3.08
N MET A 63 -4.99 -0.03 -3.76
CA MET A 63 -5.69 -0.21 -5.03
C MET A 63 -6.81 -1.22 -4.85
N GLN A 64 -7.92 -1.02 -5.56
CA GLN A 64 -9.02 -1.96 -5.65
C GLN A 64 -9.17 -2.44 -7.09
N ASN A 65 -9.22 -3.75 -7.30
CA ASN A 65 -9.46 -4.30 -8.64
C ASN A 65 -10.83 -3.79 -9.17
N PRO A 66 -10.87 -3.17 -10.36
CA PRO A 66 -12.10 -2.58 -10.89
C PRO A 66 -13.16 -3.63 -11.28
N ASP A 67 -12.72 -4.84 -11.66
CA ASP A 67 -13.59 -5.95 -12.05
C ASP A 67 -14.00 -6.81 -10.84
N GLU A 68 -13.10 -6.95 -9.86
CA GLU A 68 -13.30 -7.74 -8.65
C GLU A 68 -13.17 -6.86 -7.39
N THR A 69 -14.24 -6.15 -7.05
CA THR A 69 -14.25 -5.13 -5.97
C THR A 69 -13.92 -5.64 -4.56
N ASP A 70 -13.81 -6.95 -4.36
CA ASP A 70 -13.32 -7.57 -3.12
C ASP A 70 -11.81 -7.86 -3.13
N GLN A 71 -11.11 -7.64 -4.23
CA GLN A 71 -9.65 -7.77 -4.34
C GLN A 71 -8.95 -6.40 -4.22
N PHE A 72 -7.88 -6.38 -3.46
CA PHE A 72 -7.11 -5.18 -3.15
C PHE A 72 -5.61 -5.45 -3.20
N ALA A 73 -4.84 -4.38 -3.41
CA ALA A 73 -3.39 -4.38 -3.28
C ALA A 73 -2.94 -3.21 -2.40
N VAL A 74 -1.94 -3.44 -1.54
CA VAL A 74 -1.19 -2.37 -0.87
C VAL A 74 0.23 -2.34 -1.43
N GLU A 75 0.64 -1.20 -1.98
CA GLU A 75 2.03 -0.93 -2.35
C GLU A 75 2.65 0.09 -1.38
N VAL A 76 3.91 -0.10 -1.03
CA VAL A 76 4.73 0.86 -0.30
C VAL A 76 5.94 1.19 -1.15
N LEU A 77 6.11 2.47 -1.48
CA LEU A 77 7.13 2.94 -2.41
C LEU A 77 7.94 4.07 -1.77
N ASP A 78 9.26 3.99 -1.87
CA ASP A 78 10.14 5.09 -1.49
C ASP A 78 9.99 6.27 -2.47
N ARG A 79 9.55 7.42 -1.93
CA ARG A 79 9.28 8.63 -2.71
C ARG A 79 10.57 9.30 -3.19
N ILE A 80 11.69 9.11 -2.50
CA ILE A 80 12.99 9.74 -2.84
C ILE A 80 13.46 9.30 -4.23
N HIS A 81 13.08 8.10 -4.66
CA HIS A 81 13.49 7.52 -5.93
C HIS A 81 12.44 7.67 -7.07
N GLN A 82 11.26 8.26 -6.80
CA GLN A 82 10.25 8.56 -7.84
C GLN A 82 10.43 9.94 -8.51
N TYR A 83 11.19 10.86 -7.91
CA TYR A 83 11.43 12.17 -8.53
C TYR A 83 12.49 12.06 -9.63
N ALA A 84 12.09 12.40 -10.87
CA ALA A 84 12.97 12.48 -12.03
C ALA A 84 14.23 13.30 -11.71
N GLY A 85 15.38 12.64 -11.60
CA GLY A 85 16.66 13.26 -11.25
C GLY A 85 17.45 12.53 -10.16
N TYR A 86 16.84 11.59 -9.44
CA TYR A 86 17.55 10.68 -8.53
C TYR A 86 17.93 9.38 -9.25
N GLU A 87 19.17 8.92 -9.04
CA GLU A 87 19.62 7.62 -9.53
C GLU A 87 18.75 6.52 -8.89
N GLU A 88 18.38 5.50 -9.69
CA GLU A 88 17.74 4.30 -9.13
C GLU A 88 18.60 3.76 -7.98
N PRO A 89 17.95 3.30 -6.89
CA PRO A 89 18.67 2.81 -5.75
C PRO A 89 19.54 1.61 -6.14
N THR A 90 20.78 1.59 -5.65
CA THR A 90 21.72 0.50 -5.92
C THR A 90 21.26 -0.83 -5.34
N GLU A 91 20.42 -0.79 -4.31
CA GLU A 91 19.82 -1.97 -3.68
C GLU A 91 18.37 -1.66 -3.28
N ASN A 92 17.48 -2.65 -3.41
CA ASN A 92 16.09 -2.53 -2.98
C ASN A 92 15.83 -3.44 -1.78
N GLN A 93 15.21 -2.89 -0.74
CA GLN A 93 14.70 -3.66 0.39
C GLN A 93 13.22 -3.94 0.18
N ASP A 94 12.91 -5.21 -0.03
CA ASP A 94 11.54 -5.71 -0.03
C ASP A 94 10.99 -5.83 1.41
N ILE A 95 9.88 -5.15 1.67
CA ILE A 95 9.17 -5.17 2.95
C ILE A 95 7.78 -5.81 2.88
N SER A 96 7.44 -6.48 1.77
CA SER A 96 6.13 -7.13 1.54
C SER A 96 5.72 -8.04 2.68
N LEU A 97 6.63 -8.91 3.15
CA LEU A 97 6.38 -9.79 4.29
C LEU A 97 6.04 -9.02 5.57
N ARG A 98 6.73 -7.88 5.81
CA ARG A 98 6.47 -7.05 7.00
C ARG A 98 5.10 -6.39 6.92
N ILE A 99 4.72 -5.90 5.74
CA ILE A 99 3.39 -5.34 5.49
C ILE A 99 2.33 -6.43 5.74
N ARG A 100 2.49 -7.62 5.14
CA ARG A 100 1.59 -8.76 5.35
C ARG A 100 1.44 -9.07 6.83
N MET A 101 2.53 -9.14 7.59
CA MET A 101 2.50 -9.39 9.04
C MET A 101 1.73 -8.30 9.81
N LEU A 102 1.92 -7.02 9.50
CA LEU A 102 1.20 -5.92 10.16
C LEU A 102 -0.30 -5.92 9.85
N LEU A 103 -0.67 -6.37 8.65
CA LEU A 103 -2.05 -6.47 8.22
C LEU A 103 -2.71 -7.80 8.63
N ASN A 104 -1.93 -8.81 9.04
CA ASN A 104 -2.44 -10.15 9.35
C ASN A 104 -3.38 -10.20 10.57
N ASP A 105 -3.32 -9.20 11.44
CA ASP A 105 -4.25 -9.05 12.56
C ASP A 105 -5.62 -8.48 12.13
N CYS A 106 -5.84 -8.21 10.84
CA CYS A 106 -7.13 -7.85 10.29
C CYS A 106 -7.88 -9.11 9.87
N GLU A 107 -8.78 -9.61 10.73
CA GLU A 107 -9.58 -10.82 10.47
C GLU A 107 -10.38 -10.78 9.15
N SER A 108 -10.67 -9.57 8.65
CA SER A 108 -11.38 -9.35 7.39
C SER A 108 -10.51 -9.45 6.15
N PHE A 109 -9.18 -9.59 6.27
CA PHE A 109 -8.26 -9.66 5.14
C PHE A 109 -7.82 -11.11 4.91
N ARG A 110 -7.88 -11.56 3.66
CA ARG A 110 -7.35 -12.86 3.24
C ARG A 110 -6.27 -12.64 2.20
N PHE A 111 -5.02 -12.85 2.58
CA PHE A 111 -3.89 -12.67 1.68
C PHE A 111 -3.90 -13.72 0.59
N MET A 112 -3.62 -13.25 -0.62
CA MET A 112 -3.38 -14.10 -1.78
C MET A 112 -1.89 -14.45 -1.75
N ASP A 113 -1.56 -15.71 -2.04
CA ASP A 113 -0.17 -16.09 -2.24
C ASP A 113 0.19 -15.78 -3.71
N ASP A 114 1.43 -15.36 -3.97
CA ASP A 114 1.93 -15.04 -5.32
C ASP A 114 2.07 -16.28 -6.24
N ASP A 115 1.59 -17.44 -5.80
CA ASP A 115 1.64 -18.72 -6.51
C ASP A 115 0.28 -19.05 -7.15
N ASP A 116 -0.09 -18.35 -8.22
CA ASP A 116 -1.02 -18.85 -9.26
C ASP A 116 -0.72 -18.22 -10.64
#